data_AF-A0A7X2TVM0-F1
#
_entry.id   AF-A0A7X2TVM0-F1
#
_cell.length_a   1.000
_cell.length_b   1.000
_cell.length_c   1.000
_cell.angle_alpha   90.00
_cell.angle_beta   90.00
_cell.angle_gamma   90.00
#
_symmetry.space_group_name_H-M   'P 1'
#
loop_
_entity.id
_entity.type
_entity.pdbx_description
1 polymer ?
#
loop_
_entity_poly.entity_id
_entity_poly.type
_entity_poly.pdbx_seq_one_letter_code
_entity_poly.pdbx_strand_id
1 'polypeptide(L)'
;MELEQKRADFERRGYGVAAISFDRAPLLKNFAERKGIHYPLLSDADSKTIDAFGILNTNVAKDHATYGIPFPGTFVVDEQGVVRAKYFEDDHVDRFTVSSILVRTLGEPASGQSEIMAKHIKLGLSLSDAVVRAGNRLVLSIDAELPLGMHVYAPGVEGGYIPIDWRMDETKEWFAQPVTPPGSKKLHLPAIGETVPVYEGKFRLIRDVTIGQIRGPARDLEIMGTFRYQACDDKVCYPPENVPLKWTIRLEPHDSQRAPVELQRK
;
A
#
# COMPACT_ATOMS: atom_id res chain seq x y z
N MET A 1 -11.37 -11.92 4.00
CA MET A 1 -11.60 -10.75 3.13
C MET A 1 -10.92 -9.57 3.78
N GLU A 2 -10.05 -8.86 3.07
CA GLU A 2 -9.19 -7.81 3.65
C GLU A 2 -10.01 -6.67 4.31
N LEU A 3 -10.99 -6.11 3.60
CA LEU A 3 -11.88 -5.07 4.13
C LEU A 3 -12.63 -5.49 5.40
N GLU A 4 -13.04 -6.77 5.50
CA GLU A 4 -13.69 -7.29 6.71
C GLU A 4 -12.69 -7.35 7.88
N GLN A 5 -11.45 -7.78 7.63
CA GLN A 5 -10.40 -7.84 8.66
C GLN A 5 -10.07 -6.45 9.22
N LYS A 6 -10.22 -5.40 8.41
CA LYS A 6 -9.94 -4.00 8.78
C LYS A 6 -11.18 -3.19 9.15
N ARG A 7 -12.39 -3.76 9.04
CA ARG A 7 -13.66 -3.04 9.28
C ARG A 7 -13.68 -2.28 10.60
N ALA A 8 -13.26 -2.93 11.69
CA ALA A 8 -13.23 -2.30 13.02
C ALA A 8 -12.24 -1.12 13.12
N ASP A 9 -11.14 -1.13 12.36
CA ASP A 9 -10.19 -0.02 12.30
C ASP A 9 -10.82 1.22 11.65
N PHE A 10 -11.60 1.01 10.58
CA PHE A 10 -12.37 2.07 9.93
C PHE A 10 -13.46 2.63 10.85
N GLU A 11 -14.25 1.75 11.47
CA GLU A 11 -15.36 2.15 12.34
C GLU A 11 -14.88 2.96 13.54
N ARG A 12 -13.77 2.57 14.17
CA ARG A 12 -13.16 3.34 15.28
C ARG A 12 -12.75 4.76 14.89
N ARG A 13 -12.59 5.04 13.60
CA ARG A 13 -12.19 6.34 13.05
C ARG A 13 -13.36 7.14 12.50
N GLY A 14 -14.59 6.63 12.67
CA GLY A 14 -15.80 7.28 12.15
C GLY A 14 -16.09 6.96 10.69
N TYR A 15 -15.39 6.00 10.06
CA TYR A 15 -15.70 5.57 8.70
C TYR A 15 -16.68 4.39 8.69
N GLY A 16 -17.73 4.52 7.89
CA GLY A 16 -18.51 3.38 7.41
C GLY A 16 -17.81 2.72 6.22
N VAL A 17 -17.99 1.41 6.07
CA VAL A 17 -17.48 0.66 4.91
C VAL A 17 -18.63 -0.04 4.20
N ALA A 18 -18.59 -0.04 2.86
CA ALA A 18 -19.52 -0.78 2.01
C ALA A 18 -18.80 -1.17 0.71
N ALA A 19 -19.27 -2.22 0.05
CA ALA A 19 -18.83 -2.56 -1.30
C ALA A 19 -20.04 -2.59 -2.24
N ILE A 20 -19.84 -2.19 -3.49
CA ILE A 20 -20.84 -2.24 -4.55
C ILE A 20 -20.36 -3.17 -5.66
N SER A 21 -21.26 -4.02 -6.17
CA SER A 21 -20.98 -4.91 -7.30
C SER A 21 -22.15 -4.94 -8.26
N PHE A 22 -21.86 -5.21 -9.53
CA PHE A 22 -22.85 -5.52 -10.57
C PHE A 22 -23.63 -6.82 -10.32
N ASP A 23 -23.26 -7.58 -9.29
CA ASP A 23 -23.92 -8.81 -8.86
C ASP A 23 -25.30 -8.54 -8.23
N ARG A 24 -26.22 -9.48 -8.39
CA ARG A 24 -27.56 -9.43 -7.78
C ARG A 24 -27.50 -9.65 -6.27
N ALA A 25 -28.43 -9.05 -5.54
CA ALA A 25 -28.50 -9.17 -4.07
C ALA A 25 -28.48 -10.62 -3.52
N PRO A 26 -29.18 -11.62 -4.10
CA PRO A 26 -29.08 -13.01 -3.61
C PRO A 26 -27.67 -13.61 -3.73
N LEU A 27 -26.95 -13.26 -4.80
CA LEU A 27 -25.57 -13.71 -5.02
C LEU A 27 -24.62 -13.06 -4.02
N LEU A 28 -24.77 -11.75 -3.79
CA LEU A 28 -24.00 -11.02 -2.77
C LEU A 28 -24.26 -11.54 -1.36
N LYS A 29 -25.52 -11.86 -1.01
CA LYS A 29 -25.87 -12.45 0.28
C LYS A 29 -25.18 -13.79 0.49
N ASN A 30 -25.24 -14.69 -0.50
CA ASN A 30 -24.55 -15.98 -0.44
C ASN A 30 -23.03 -15.81 -0.26
N PHE A 31 -22.43 -14.86 -0.99
CA PHE A 31 -21.01 -14.56 -0.87
C PHE A 31 -20.66 -14.02 0.53
N ALA A 32 -21.47 -13.11 1.08
CA ALA A 32 -21.28 -12.55 2.41
C ALA A 32 -21.31 -13.62 3.50
N GLU A 33 -22.33 -14.49 3.49
CA GLU A 33 -22.46 -15.60 4.44
C GLU A 33 -21.27 -16.55 4.35
N ARG A 34 -20.87 -16.92 3.13
CA ARG A 34 -19.73 -17.82 2.89
C ARG A 34 -18.41 -17.25 3.38
N LYS A 35 -18.22 -15.93 3.30
CA LYS A 35 -16.97 -15.24 3.64
C LYS A 35 -16.98 -14.58 5.01
N GLY A 36 -18.09 -14.64 5.75
CA GLY A 36 -18.26 -13.95 7.02
C GLY A 36 -18.14 -12.43 6.89
N ILE A 37 -18.71 -11.84 5.83
CA ILE A 37 -18.71 -10.40 5.61
C ILE A 37 -19.87 -9.77 6.36
N HIS A 38 -19.59 -8.73 7.15
CA HIS A 38 -20.60 -8.05 7.98
C HIS A 38 -20.88 -6.61 7.53
N TYR A 39 -20.05 -6.05 6.64
CA TYR A 39 -20.36 -4.77 6.02
C TYR A 39 -21.36 -4.90 4.86
N PRO A 40 -22.12 -3.84 4.52
CA PRO A 40 -23.07 -3.86 3.42
C PRO A 40 -22.42 -4.20 2.07
N LEU A 41 -23.00 -5.17 1.37
CA LEU A 41 -22.76 -5.44 -0.06
C LEU A 41 -23.96 -4.92 -0.87
N LEU A 42 -23.75 -3.85 -1.61
CA LEU A 42 -24.74 -3.17 -2.43
C LEU A 42 -24.78 -3.78 -3.83
N SER A 43 -25.99 -4.03 -4.32
CA SER A 43 -26.23 -4.57 -5.65
C SER A 43 -26.49 -3.45 -6.66
N ASP A 44 -25.67 -3.38 -7.69
CA ASP A 44 -25.86 -2.56 -8.89
C ASP A 44 -26.16 -3.47 -10.09
N ALA A 45 -27.19 -4.32 -9.96
CA ALA A 45 -27.44 -5.42 -10.89
C ALA A 45 -27.58 -5.00 -12.38
N ASP A 46 -27.98 -3.76 -12.62
CA ASP A 46 -28.14 -3.16 -13.96
C ASP A 46 -26.91 -2.30 -14.36
N SER A 47 -25.84 -2.28 -13.57
CA SER A 47 -24.63 -1.45 -13.74
C SER A 47 -24.90 0.06 -13.85
N LYS A 48 -26.04 0.56 -13.37
CA LYS A 48 -26.42 1.98 -13.49
C LYS A 48 -25.47 2.89 -12.71
N THR A 49 -25.02 2.45 -11.54
CA THR A 49 -24.05 3.21 -10.73
C THR A 49 -22.68 3.17 -11.38
N ILE A 50 -22.25 1.99 -11.84
CA ILE A 50 -21.00 1.80 -12.58
C ILE A 50 -20.94 2.72 -13.81
N ASP A 51 -22.01 2.77 -14.59
CA ASP A 51 -22.13 3.62 -15.78
C ASP A 51 -22.15 5.11 -15.41
N ALA A 52 -22.93 5.51 -14.41
CA ALA A 52 -23.03 6.90 -13.97
C ALA A 52 -21.69 7.47 -13.45
N PHE A 53 -20.86 6.61 -12.84
CA PHE A 53 -19.53 6.99 -12.36
C PHE A 53 -18.44 6.86 -13.44
N GLY A 54 -18.77 6.34 -14.62
CA GLY A 54 -17.83 6.16 -15.73
C GLY A 54 -16.75 5.13 -15.45
N ILE A 55 -17.04 4.13 -14.61
CA ILE A 55 -16.06 3.12 -14.15
C ILE A 55 -16.31 1.73 -14.73
N LEU A 56 -17.12 1.60 -15.79
CA LEU A 56 -17.29 0.34 -16.50
C LEU A 56 -15.94 -0.14 -17.06
N ASN A 57 -15.58 -1.40 -16.80
CA ASN A 57 -14.36 -1.98 -17.38
C ASN A 57 -14.53 -2.22 -18.87
N THR A 58 -13.95 -1.34 -19.68
CA THR A 58 -14.01 -1.42 -21.15
C THR A 58 -13.12 -2.51 -21.75
N ASN A 59 -12.28 -3.18 -20.95
CA ASN A 59 -11.43 -4.27 -21.41
C ASN A 59 -12.19 -5.60 -21.52
N VAL A 60 -13.44 -5.65 -21.06
CA VAL A 60 -14.30 -6.84 -21.14
C VAL A 60 -15.25 -6.70 -22.32
N ALA A 61 -15.19 -7.64 -23.26
CA ALA A 61 -16.09 -7.67 -24.41
C ALA A 61 -17.55 -7.83 -23.98
N LYS A 62 -18.49 -7.23 -24.73
CA LYS A 62 -19.92 -7.18 -24.40
C LYS A 62 -20.60 -8.55 -24.33
N ASP A 63 -20.07 -9.52 -25.07
CA ASP A 63 -20.52 -10.90 -25.14
C ASP A 63 -19.86 -11.80 -24.08
N HIS A 64 -18.91 -11.28 -23.29
CA HIS A 64 -18.26 -12.03 -22.23
C HIS A 64 -19.13 -12.09 -20.97
N ALA A 65 -19.12 -13.23 -20.28
CA ALA A 65 -19.95 -13.49 -19.10
C ALA A 65 -19.72 -12.54 -17.91
N THR A 66 -18.60 -11.80 -17.91
CA THR A 66 -18.24 -10.81 -16.88
C THR A 66 -18.42 -9.37 -17.34
N TYR A 67 -19.06 -9.14 -18.48
CA TYR A 67 -19.41 -7.80 -18.93
C TYR A 67 -20.29 -7.09 -17.89
N GLY A 68 -19.97 -5.82 -17.61
CA GLY A 68 -20.58 -5.05 -16.52
C GLY A 68 -19.73 -4.96 -15.25
N ILE A 69 -18.61 -5.70 -15.17
CA ILE A 69 -17.64 -5.53 -14.07
C ILE A 69 -17.03 -4.12 -14.14
N PRO A 70 -16.88 -3.41 -13.01
CA PRO A 70 -16.20 -2.12 -13.02
C PRO A 70 -14.68 -2.28 -13.04
N PHE A 71 -13.96 -1.23 -13.45
CA PHE A 71 -12.56 -1.08 -13.05
C PHE A 71 -12.50 -1.10 -11.52
N PRO A 72 -11.63 -1.92 -10.91
CA PRO A 72 -11.56 -2.01 -9.46
C PRO A 72 -11.11 -0.67 -8.88
N GLY A 73 -11.81 -0.18 -7.87
CA GLY A 73 -11.43 1.04 -7.20
C GLY A 73 -12.17 1.30 -5.90
N THR A 74 -11.71 2.32 -5.20
CA THR A 74 -12.26 2.75 -3.90
C THR A 74 -12.53 4.25 -3.94
N PHE A 75 -13.68 4.64 -3.40
CA PHE A 75 -14.04 6.03 -3.15
C PHE A 75 -14.00 6.29 -1.65
N VAL A 76 -13.46 7.45 -1.25
CA VAL A 76 -13.69 8.01 0.09
C VAL A 76 -14.73 9.11 -0.06
N VAL A 77 -15.85 8.95 0.63
CA VAL A 77 -17.02 9.83 0.54
C VAL A 77 -17.26 10.43 1.93
N ASP A 78 -17.59 11.72 1.98
CA ASP A 78 -17.97 12.36 3.24
C ASP A 78 -19.46 12.16 3.59
N GLU A 79 -19.86 12.69 4.75
CA GLU A 79 -21.24 12.58 5.26
C GLU A 79 -22.29 13.28 4.36
N GLN A 80 -21.86 14.18 3.48
CA GLN A 80 -22.72 14.88 2.52
C GLN A 80 -22.79 14.17 1.17
N GLY A 81 -22.13 13.02 1.01
CA GLY A 81 -22.09 12.26 -0.24
C GLY A 81 -21.07 12.79 -1.25
N VAL A 82 -20.15 13.66 -0.84
CA VAL A 82 -19.11 14.22 -1.73
C VAL A 82 -17.90 13.30 -1.74
N VAL A 83 -17.45 12.93 -2.94
CA VAL A 83 -16.21 12.17 -3.12
C VAL A 83 -15.00 13.04 -2.78
N ARG A 84 -14.28 12.68 -1.71
CA ARG A 84 -13.06 13.36 -1.24
C ARG A 84 -11.79 12.75 -1.78
N ALA A 85 -11.79 11.46 -2.11
CA ALA A 85 -10.67 10.78 -2.76
C ALA A 85 -11.14 9.62 -3.66
N LYS A 86 -10.32 9.31 -4.67
CA LYS A 86 -10.54 8.20 -5.62
C LYS A 86 -9.24 7.40 -5.72
N TYR A 87 -9.34 6.08 -5.64
CA TYR A 87 -8.23 5.15 -5.83
C TYR A 87 -8.64 4.15 -6.90
N PHE A 88 -8.24 4.42 -8.14
CA PHE A 88 -8.53 3.62 -9.33
C PHE A 88 -7.22 3.42 -10.08
N GLU A 89 -7.07 2.26 -10.71
CA GLU A 89 -5.93 1.96 -11.58
C GLU A 89 -6.45 1.69 -13.00
N ASP A 90 -5.69 2.11 -14.02
CA ASP A 90 -6.05 1.97 -15.43
C ASP A 90 -6.00 0.52 -15.91
N ASP A 91 -5.28 -0.36 -15.19
CA ASP A 91 -5.16 -1.78 -15.50
C ASP A 91 -5.76 -2.66 -14.39
N HIS A 92 -6.65 -3.57 -14.78
CA HIS A 92 -7.47 -4.46 -13.95
C HIS A 92 -6.73 -5.41 -12.98
N VAL A 93 -5.39 -5.37 -13.02
CA VAL A 93 -4.49 -6.24 -12.28
C VAL A 93 -3.97 -5.58 -11.00
N ASP A 94 -3.95 -4.25 -10.92
CA ASP A 94 -3.45 -3.51 -9.78
C ASP A 94 -4.59 -3.10 -8.85
N ARG A 95 -4.54 -3.52 -7.58
CA ARG A 95 -5.53 -3.12 -6.57
C ARG A 95 -4.85 -2.58 -5.34
N PHE A 96 -5.04 -1.29 -5.07
CA PHE A 96 -4.80 -0.74 -3.74
C PHE A 96 -5.55 -1.59 -2.72
N THR A 97 -4.81 -2.15 -1.78
CA THR A 97 -5.42 -2.75 -0.60
C THR A 97 -6.10 -1.66 0.21
N VAL A 98 -7.18 -1.99 0.87
CA VAL A 98 -7.90 -1.07 1.76
C VAL A 98 -6.94 -0.57 2.86
N SER A 99 -6.05 -1.43 3.35
CA SER A 99 -5.02 -1.03 4.32
C SER A 99 -4.01 -0.03 3.73
N SER A 100 -3.64 -0.14 2.45
CA SER A 100 -2.74 0.83 1.80
C SER A 100 -3.38 2.22 1.73
N ILE A 101 -4.70 2.29 1.49
CA ILE A 101 -5.46 3.54 1.48
C ILE A 101 -5.46 4.16 2.88
N LEU A 102 -5.63 3.38 3.94
CA LEU A 102 -5.54 3.87 5.32
C LEU A 102 -4.17 4.46 5.64
N VAL A 103 -3.08 3.77 5.29
CA VAL A 103 -1.71 4.24 5.53
C VAL A 103 -1.46 5.56 4.79
N ARG A 104 -1.87 5.66 3.52
CA ARG A 104 -1.66 6.86 2.69
C ARG A 104 -2.53 8.05 3.12
N THR A 105 -3.78 7.79 3.47
CA THR A 105 -4.78 8.86 3.67
C THR A 105 -4.81 9.34 5.11
N LEU A 106 -4.61 8.42 6.06
CA LEU A 106 -4.77 8.69 7.48
C LEU A 106 -3.44 8.61 8.25
N GLY A 107 -2.32 8.37 7.55
CA GLY A 107 -0.99 8.29 8.15
C GLY A 107 -0.81 7.07 9.07
N GLU A 108 -1.65 6.05 8.89
CA GLU A 108 -1.68 4.91 9.80
C GLU A 108 -0.33 4.21 9.90
N PRO A 109 0.10 3.83 11.12
CA PRO A 109 1.19 2.89 11.25
C PRO A 109 0.73 1.56 10.64
N ALA A 110 1.37 1.19 9.55
CA ALA A 110 1.35 -0.16 9.05
C ALA A 110 1.71 -1.14 10.18
N SER A 111 1.21 -2.38 10.14
CA SER A 111 1.52 -3.37 11.18
C SER A 111 3.03 -3.62 11.21
N GLY A 112 3.66 -3.37 12.35
CA GLY A 112 5.10 -3.57 12.55
C GLY A 112 5.49 -5.03 12.33
N GLN A 113 6.52 -5.24 11.52
CA GLN A 113 7.09 -6.56 11.23
C GLN A 113 8.37 -6.78 12.01
N SER A 114 9.25 -5.78 12.06
CA SER A 114 10.55 -5.89 12.69
C SER A 114 11.15 -4.53 13.02
N GLU A 115 12.10 -4.52 13.95
CA GLU A 115 12.97 -3.39 14.21
C GLU A 115 14.43 -3.79 13.95
N ILE A 116 15.21 -2.87 13.38
CA ILE A 116 16.63 -3.06 13.08
C ILE A 116 17.41 -1.92 13.74
N MET A 117 18.30 -2.28 14.67
CA MET A 117 19.27 -1.34 15.25
C MET A 117 20.51 -1.33 14.37
N ALA A 118 20.64 -0.31 13.51
CA ALA A 118 21.86 -0.05 12.76
C ALA A 118 22.78 0.89 13.57
N LYS A 119 23.98 1.19 13.06
CA LYS A 119 25.02 1.89 13.86
C LYS A 119 24.56 3.25 14.40
N HIS A 120 23.86 4.02 13.57
CA HIS A 120 23.48 5.40 13.92
C HIS A 120 22.00 5.69 13.67
N ILE A 121 21.20 4.68 13.38
CA ILE A 121 19.79 4.83 13.06
C ILE A 121 19.01 3.59 13.51
N LYS A 122 17.85 3.82 14.12
CA LYS A 122 16.86 2.78 14.39
C LYS A 122 15.87 2.75 13.22
N LEU A 123 15.63 1.58 12.64
CA LEU A 123 14.63 1.38 11.59
C LEU A 123 13.51 0.49 12.10
N GLY A 124 12.27 0.95 12.00
CA GLY A 124 11.06 0.14 12.15
C GLY A 124 10.52 -0.21 10.77
N LEU A 125 10.36 -1.50 10.47
CA LEU A 125 9.81 -1.98 9.22
C LEU A 125 8.35 -2.36 9.42
N SER A 126 7.48 -1.86 8.55
CA SER A 126 6.05 -2.16 8.61
C SER A 126 5.47 -2.34 7.21
N LEU A 127 4.32 -3.02 7.15
CA LEU A 127 3.57 -3.24 5.91
C LEU A 127 2.07 -3.09 6.13
N SER A 128 1.35 -2.66 5.10
CA SER A 128 -0.11 -2.46 5.19
C SER A 128 -0.87 -3.78 5.32
N ASP A 129 -0.41 -4.86 4.66
CA ASP A 129 -1.15 -6.11 4.51
C ASP A 129 -0.28 -7.36 4.67
N ALA A 130 -0.43 -8.07 5.79
CA ALA A 130 0.33 -9.29 6.04
C ALA A 130 -0.14 -10.48 5.19
N VAL A 131 -1.36 -10.43 4.65
CA VAL A 131 -1.93 -11.45 3.79
C VAL A 131 -2.36 -10.80 2.47
N VAL A 132 -1.81 -11.28 1.36
CA VAL A 132 -2.00 -10.70 0.03
C VAL A 132 -2.31 -11.76 -1.02
N ARG A 133 -2.78 -11.33 -2.17
CA ARG A 133 -3.04 -12.13 -3.37
C ARG A 133 -2.33 -11.52 -4.56
N ALA A 134 -2.21 -12.28 -5.65
CA ALA A 134 -1.67 -11.76 -6.90
C ALA A 134 -2.42 -10.49 -7.35
N GLY A 135 -1.67 -9.47 -7.79
CA GLY A 135 -2.19 -8.16 -8.17
C GLY A 135 -2.48 -7.20 -7.02
N ASN A 136 -2.35 -7.61 -5.75
CA ASN A 136 -2.47 -6.66 -4.65
C ASN A 136 -1.30 -5.67 -4.64
N ARG A 137 -1.62 -4.39 -4.45
CA ARG A 137 -0.68 -3.30 -4.25
C ARG A 137 -0.72 -2.89 -2.79
N LEU A 138 0.34 -3.21 -2.07
CA LEU A 138 0.53 -2.94 -0.65
C LEU A 138 1.53 -1.81 -0.43
N VAL A 139 1.53 -1.22 0.77
CA VAL A 139 2.49 -0.21 1.19
C VAL A 139 3.50 -0.83 2.15
N LEU A 140 4.78 -0.65 1.85
CA LEU A 140 5.87 -0.86 2.79
C LEU A 140 6.27 0.49 3.38
N SER A 141 6.59 0.50 4.68
CA SER A 141 7.11 1.69 5.34
C SER A 141 8.38 1.40 6.13
N ILE A 142 9.26 2.40 6.16
CA ILE A 142 10.43 2.45 7.04
C ILE A 142 10.26 3.67 7.95
N ASP A 143 10.07 3.42 9.24
CA ASP A 143 10.13 4.43 10.29
C ASP A 143 11.57 4.54 10.77
N ALA A 144 12.26 5.62 10.40
CA ALA A 144 13.64 5.86 10.77
C ALA A 144 13.74 6.84 11.94
N GLU A 145 14.56 6.51 12.93
CA GLU A 145 14.81 7.32 14.12
C GLU A 145 16.31 7.51 14.34
N LEU A 146 16.75 8.76 14.29
CA LEU A 146 18.11 9.19 14.54
C LEU A 146 18.28 9.68 15.99
N PRO A 147 19.42 9.40 16.64
CA PRO A 147 19.78 10.04 17.91
C PRO A 147 19.79 11.57 17.82
N LEU A 148 19.67 12.24 18.95
CA LEU A 148 19.76 13.70 19.01
C LEU A 148 21.13 14.19 18.51
N GLY A 149 21.11 15.25 17.69
CA GLY A 149 22.33 15.82 17.09
C GLY A 149 22.85 15.09 15.84
N MET A 150 22.19 14.00 15.43
CA MET A 150 22.52 13.29 14.20
C MET A 150 21.57 13.67 13.05
N HIS A 151 22.10 13.65 11.83
CA HIS A 151 21.33 13.83 10.61
C HIS A 151 21.78 12.88 9.49
N VAL A 152 20.92 12.70 8.49
CA VAL A 152 21.23 12.02 7.22
C VAL A 152 20.81 12.92 6.07
N TYR A 153 21.50 12.84 4.93
CA TYR A 153 21.15 13.66 3.77
C TYR A 153 19.89 13.16 3.07
N ALA A 154 19.03 14.10 2.68
CA ALA A 154 17.82 13.79 1.93
C ALA A 154 18.11 13.60 0.44
N PRO A 155 17.26 12.86 -0.31
CA PRO A 155 17.40 12.73 -1.76
C PRO A 155 17.47 14.08 -2.47
N GLY A 156 18.31 14.17 -3.50
CA GLY A 156 18.52 15.40 -4.28
C GLY A 156 19.57 16.36 -3.72
N VAL A 157 20.29 15.99 -2.65
CA VAL A 157 21.46 16.74 -2.19
C VAL A 157 22.55 16.77 -3.28
N GLU A 158 23.16 17.95 -3.48
CA GLU A 158 24.28 18.19 -4.39
C GLU A 158 25.57 18.39 -3.60
N GLY A 159 26.75 18.25 -4.23
CA GLY A 159 28.04 18.47 -3.55
C GLY A 159 28.76 17.20 -3.08
N GLY A 160 28.37 16.04 -3.60
CA GLY A 160 29.06 14.77 -3.32
C GLY A 160 28.66 14.07 -2.02
N TYR A 161 27.66 14.60 -1.31
CA TYR A 161 27.07 13.96 -0.14
C TYR A 161 26.38 12.64 -0.49
N ILE A 162 26.26 11.76 0.50
CA ILE A 162 25.61 10.46 0.35
C ILE A 162 24.19 10.55 0.93
N PRO A 163 23.15 10.71 0.10
CA PRO A 163 21.78 10.67 0.58
C PRO A 163 21.38 9.27 1.04
N ILE A 164 20.29 9.22 1.81
CA ILE A 164 19.58 7.96 2.02
C ILE A 164 19.13 7.38 0.68
N ASP A 165 19.20 6.07 0.56
CA ASP A 165 18.80 5.34 -0.64
C ASP A 165 18.14 4.03 -0.24
N TRP A 166 16.88 3.86 -0.58
CA TRP A 166 16.12 2.63 -0.34
C TRP A 166 15.97 1.90 -1.66
N ARG A 167 16.71 0.80 -1.82
CA ARG A 167 16.63 -0.10 -2.97
C ARG A 167 15.82 -1.34 -2.63
N MET A 168 15.16 -1.89 -3.65
CA MET A 168 14.47 -3.17 -3.58
C MET A 168 15.13 -4.11 -4.59
N ASP A 169 15.13 -5.40 -4.28
CA ASP A 169 15.60 -6.42 -5.21
C ASP A 169 14.68 -6.52 -6.45
N GLU A 170 15.23 -6.86 -7.61
CA GLU A 170 14.44 -7.03 -8.82
C GLU A 170 13.94 -8.48 -8.94
N THR A 171 12.62 -8.67 -9.05
CA THR A 171 12.01 -10.00 -9.15
C THR A 171 10.84 -10.00 -10.15
N LYS A 172 10.30 -11.19 -10.44
CA LYS A 172 9.02 -11.34 -11.16
C LYS A 172 7.82 -11.54 -10.23
N GLU A 173 8.07 -11.72 -8.95
CA GLU A 173 7.04 -12.04 -7.95
C GLU A 173 6.41 -10.78 -7.36
N TRP A 174 7.13 -9.66 -7.40
CA TRP A 174 6.66 -8.35 -6.97
C TRP A 174 7.44 -7.22 -7.65
N PHE A 175 6.80 -6.06 -7.74
CA PHE A 175 7.31 -4.86 -8.41
C PHE A 175 7.24 -3.68 -7.47
N ALA A 176 8.40 -3.08 -7.18
CA ALA A 176 8.51 -1.93 -6.31
C ALA A 176 8.35 -0.62 -7.09
N GLN A 177 7.49 0.26 -6.60
CA GLN A 177 7.32 1.60 -7.16
C GLN A 177 8.40 2.55 -6.62
N PRO A 178 8.62 3.72 -7.26
CA PRO A 178 9.52 4.74 -6.72
C PRO A 178 9.14 5.14 -5.29
N VAL A 179 10.15 5.42 -4.46
CA VAL A 179 9.91 5.94 -3.10
C VAL A 179 9.40 7.36 -3.19
N THR A 180 8.40 7.71 -2.37
CA THR A 180 8.01 9.11 -2.18
C THR A 180 8.74 9.64 -0.94
N PRO A 181 9.75 10.51 -1.09
CA PRO A 181 10.49 11.04 0.06
C PRO A 181 9.61 12.01 0.87
N PRO A 182 9.70 12.00 2.21
CA PRO A 182 9.05 12.99 3.05
C PRO A 182 9.71 14.37 2.87
N GLY A 183 9.05 15.42 3.38
CA GLY A 183 9.65 16.75 3.41
C GLY A 183 10.94 16.77 4.23
N SER A 184 12.00 17.37 3.68
CA SER A 184 13.31 17.53 4.35
C SER A 184 13.47 18.92 4.96
N LYS A 185 14.39 19.04 5.91
CA LYS A 185 14.80 20.34 6.47
C LYS A 185 16.07 20.82 5.79
N LYS A 186 16.27 22.13 5.72
CA LYS A 186 17.55 22.71 5.29
C LYS A 186 18.45 22.88 6.51
N LEU A 187 19.62 22.26 6.49
CA LEU A 187 20.68 22.44 7.48
C LEU A 187 21.78 23.31 6.90
N HIS A 188 22.16 24.37 7.61
CA HIS A 188 23.33 25.16 7.26
C HIS A 188 24.56 24.55 7.93
N LEU A 189 25.63 24.37 7.15
CA LEU A 189 26.92 23.82 7.60
C LEU A 189 27.95 24.95 7.68
N PRO A 190 28.15 25.60 8.85
CA PRO A 190 28.93 26.83 8.93
C PRO A 190 30.40 26.66 8.57
N ALA A 191 30.96 25.48 8.83
CA ALA A 191 32.36 25.17 8.56
C ALA A 191 32.74 25.24 7.07
N ILE A 192 31.77 25.00 6.18
CA ILE A 192 31.95 25.00 4.73
C ILE A 192 31.01 25.98 4.01
N GLY A 193 30.14 26.68 4.74
CA GLY A 193 29.22 27.69 4.21
C GLY A 193 28.06 27.15 3.36
N GLU A 194 27.82 25.84 3.37
CA GLU A 194 26.81 25.21 2.52
C GLU A 194 25.45 25.08 3.23
N THR A 195 24.38 24.90 2.45
CA THR A 195 23.05 24.58 2.97
C THR A 195 22.48 23.38 2.24
N VAL A 196 22.22 22.31 2.97
CA VAL A 196 21.90 20.99 2.42
C VAL A 196 20.59 20.45 3.00
N PRO A 197 19.81 19.70 2.20
CA PRO A 197 18.59 19.07 2.70
C PRO A 197 18.92 17.82 3.52
N VAL A 198 18.37 17.74 4.73
CA VAL A 198 18.61 16.65 5.68
C VAL A 198 17.33 16.14 6.34
N TYR A 199 17.41 14.95 6.90
CA TYR A 199 16.47 14.44 7.89
C TYR A 199 17.14 14.35 9.26
N GLU A 200 16.37 14.67 10.29
CA GLU A 200 16.77 14.65 11.71
C GLU A 200 15.63 14.04 12.53
N GLY A 201 15.96 13.44 13.68
CA GLY A 201 14.95 12.83 14.55
C GLY A 201 14.22 11.69 13.84
N LYS A 202 12.89 11.80 13.71
CA LYS A 202 12.05 10.76 13.10
C LYS A 202 11.57 11.16 11.71
N PHE A 203 11.66 10.24 10.76
CA PHE A 203 11.07 10.39 9.43
C PHE A 203 10.56 9.05 8.91
N ARG A 204 9.55 9.09 8.05
CA ARG A 204 8.94 7.88 7.46
C ARG A 204 9.13 7.88 5.95
N LEU A 205 9.61 6.76 5.42
CA LEU A 205 9.62 6.46 4.00
C LEU A 205 8.46 5.51 3.70
N ILE A 206 7.77 5.76 2.59
CA ILE A 206 6.70 4.91 2.09
C ILE A 206 6.97 4.52 0.64
N ARG A 207 6.66 3.27 0.31
CA ARG A 207 6.79 2.74 -1.04
C ARG A 207 5.68 1.73 -1.31
N ASP A 208 5.09 1.81 -2.49
CA ASP A 208 4.15 0.79 -2.94
C ASP A 208 4.91 -0.40 -3.54
N VAL A 209 4.38 -1.59 -3.28
CA VAL A 209 4.82 -2.83 -3.92
C VAL A 209 3.59 -3.54 -4.48
N THR A 210 3.64 -3.88 -5.76
CA THR A 210 2.61 -4.69 -6.42
C THR A 210 3.05 -6.14 -6.44
N ILE A 211 2.20 -7.07 -5.99
CA ILE A 211 2.43 -8.50 -6.13
C ILE A 211 2.15 -8.91 -7.57
N GLY A 212 3.13 -9.58 -8.20
CA GLY A 212 3.02 -10.06 -9.57
C GLY A 212 1.88 -11.07 -9.77
N GLN A 213 1.60 -11.40 -11.03
CA GLN A 213 0.59 -12.38 -11.42
C GLN A 213 1.06 -13.83 -11.21
N ILE A 214 1.35 -14.17 -9.96
CA ILE A 214 1.85 -15.47 -9.54
C ILE A 214 0.71 -16.39 -9.09
N ARG A 215 0.69 -17.62 -9.59
CA ARG A 215 -0.28 -18.65 -9.22
C ARG A 215 0.40 -19.70 -8.35
N GLY A 216 -0.32 -20.24 -7.37
CA GLY A 216 0.21 -21.30 -6.53
C GLY A 216 -0.59 -21.51 -5.24
N PRO A 217 -0.20 -22.51 -4.44
CA PRO A 217 -0.75 -22.68 -3.10
C PRO A 217 -0.34 -21.51 -2.19
N ALA A 218 -1.01 -21.40 -1.05
CA ALA A 218 -0.65 -20.39 -0.06
C ALA A 218 0.76 -20.65 0.48
N ARG A 219 1.59 -19.60 0.50
CA ARG A 219 2.97 -19.65 0.98
C ARG A 219 3.43 -18.29 1.47
N ASP A 220 4.55 -18.27 2.18
CA ASP A 220 5.18 -17.02 2.56
C ASP A 220 6.04 -16.51 1.39
N LEU A 221 6.06 -15.20 1.23
CA LEU A 221 6.86 -14.48 0.25
C LEU A 221 7.67 -13.42 0.99
N GLU A 222 8.97 -13.40 0.73
CA GLU A 222 9.89 -12.43 1.31
C GLU A 222 10.11 -11.29 0.31
N ILE A 223 9.84 -10.07 0.74
CA ILE A 223 10.15 -8.85 -0.01
C ILE A 223 11.43 -8.29 0.60
N MET A 224 12.49 -8.23 -0.22
CA MET A 224 13.82 -7.83 0.24
C MET A 224 14.28 -6.52 -0.39
N GLY A 225 15.15 -5.82 0.32
CA GLY A 225 15.80 -4.62 -0.16
C GLY A 225 16.98 -4.21 0.71
N THR A 226 17.53 -3.04 0.42
CA THR A 226 18.65 -2.46 1.18
C THR A 226 18.38 -0.99 1.44
N PHE A 227 18.59 -0.57 2.69
CA PHE A 227 18.64 0.83 3.07
C PHE A 227 20.09 1.28 3.21
N ARG A 228 20.56 2.11 2.30
CA ARG A 228 21.87 2.74 2.37
C ARG A 228 21.74 4.14 2.97
N TYR A 229 22.60 4.47 3.90
CA TYR A 229 22.62 5.80 4.50
C TYR A 229 24.04 6.23 4.91
N GLN A 230 24.23 7.52 5.07
CA GLN A 230 25.38 8.10 5.77
C GLN A 230 24.85 9.04 6.85
N ALA A 231 25.18 8.75 8.11
CA ALA A 231 24.85 9.63 9.22
C ALA A 231 26.03 10.55 9.52
N CYS A 232 25.72 11.78 9.92
CA CYS A 232 26.68 12.78 10.36
C CYS A 232 26.21 13.40 11.68
N ASP A 233 27.15 13.78 12.52
CA ASP A 233 26.91 14.68 13.66
C ASP A 233 27.36 16.10 13.30
N ASP A 234 27.61 16.93 14.31
CA ASP A 234 28.06 18.31 14.18
C ASP A 234 29.51 18.46 13.68
N LYS A 235 30.28 17.37 13.69
CA LYS A 235 31.74 17.39 13.43
C LYS A 235 32.15 16.51 12.27
N VAL A 236 31.56 15.32 12.15
CA VAL A 236 32.00 14.30 11.22
C VAL A 236 30.83 13.60 10.55
N CYS A 237 31.07 13.16 9.32
CA CYS A 237 30.23 12.18 8.64
C CYS A 237 30.86 10.80 8.79
N TYR A 238 30.09 9.86 9.34
CA TYR A 238 30.53 8.48 9.52
C TYR A 238 30.60 7.74 8.17
N PRO A 239 31.33 6.62 8.08
CA PRO A 239 31.29 5.78 6.88
C PRO A 239 29.85 5.33 6.55
N PRO A 240 29.46 5.32 5.27
CA PRO A 240 28.13 4.89 4.87
C PRO A 240 27.90 3.42 5.22
N GLU A 241 26.65 3.09 5.55
CA GLU A 241 26.22 1.75 5.92
C GLU A 241 25.11 1.26 4.99
N ASN A 242 25.11 -0.03 4.69
CA ASN A 242 24.04 -0.73 3.97
C ASN A 242 23.34 -1.67 4.94
N VAL A 243 22.05 -1.42 5.20
CA VAL A 243 21.22 -2.21 6.10
C VAL A 243 20.31 -3.11 5.25
N PRO A 244 20.41 -4.45 5.35
CA PRO A 244 19.49 -5.34 4.66
C PRO A 244 18.08 -5.23 5.27
N LEU A 245 17.08 -5.22 4.41
CA LEU A 245 15.68 -5.07 4.78
C LEU A 245 14.90 -6.31 4.36
N LYS A 246 13.95 -6.73 5.19
CA LYS A 246 13.09 -7.87 4.90
C LYS A 246 11.69 -7.69 5.45
N TRP A 247 10.70 -7.87 4.59
CA TRP A 247 9.30 -8.02 4.97
C TRP A 247 8.81 -9.41 4.59
N THR A 248 8.00 -10.02 5.45
CA THR A 248 7.38 -11.31 5.18
C THR A 248 5.88 -11.12 5.04
N ILE A 249 5.33 -11.61 3.93
CA ILE A 249 3.90 -11.59 3.63
C ILE A 249 3.41 -13.02 3.35
N ARG A 250 2.15 -13.28 3.64
CA ARG A 250 1.47 -14.51 3.26
C ARG A 250 0.76 -14.31 1.93
N LEU A 251 1.23 -14.99 0.88
CA LEU A 251 0.51 -15.07 -0.38
C LEU A 251 -0.59 -16.13 -0.27
N GLU A 252 -1.82 -15.76 -0.60
CA GLU A 252 -2.96 -16.67 -0.72
C GLU A 252 -3.45 -16.76 -2.17
N PRO A 253 -4.02 -17.90 -2.59
CA PRO A 253 -4.68 -17.98 -3.88
C PRO A 253 -5.95 -17.11 -3.93
N HIS A 254 -6.36 -16.75 -5.14
CA HIS A 254 -7.69 -16.18 -5.35
C HIS A 254 -8.78 -17.21 -5.03
N ASP A 255 -9.93 -16.72 -4.57
CA ASP A 255 -11.12 -17.56 -4.41
C ASP A 255 -11.63 -18.01 -5.78
N SER A 256 -11.49 -19.29 -6.08
CA SER A 256 -11.99 -19.92 -7.30
C SER A 256 -13.36 -20.57 -7.13
N GLN A 257 -13.95 -20.51 -5.93
CA GLN A 257 -15.25 -21.15 -5.65
C GLN A 257 -16.38 -20.37 -6.32
N ARG A 258 -16.93 -20.97 -7.38
CA ARG A 258 -18.12 -20.46 -8.08
C ARG A 258 -19.33 -20.42 -7.15
N ALA A 259 -20.22 -19.48 -7.42
CA ALA A 259 -21.52 -19.43 -6.77
C ALA A 259 -22.39 -20.63 -7.17
N PRO A 260 -23.42 -20.99 -6.36
CA PRO A 260 -24.43 -21.95 -6.77
C PRO A 260 -25.02 -21.62 -8.14
N VAL A 261 -25.27 -22.64 -8.97
CA VAL A 261 -25.67 -22.48 -10.38
C VAL A 261 -26.96 -21.65 -10.51
N GLU A 262 -27.85 -21.78 -9.54
CA GLU A 262 -29.14 -21.07 -9.47
C GLU A 262 -28.98 -19.57 -9.26
N LEU A 263 -27.84 -19.16 -8.69
CA LEU A 263 -27.51 -17.75 -8.40
C LEU A 263 -26.64 -17.11 -9.48
N GLN A 264 -25.97 -17.91 -10.32
CA GLN A 264 -25.14 -17.42 -11.43
C GLN A 264 -25.98 -16.60 -12.41
N ARG A 265 -25.37 -15.57 -13.01
CA ARG A 265 -25.97 -14.87 -14.16
C ARG A 265 -26.12 -15.88 -15.30
N LYS A 266 -27.30 -15.89 -15.91
CA LYS A 266 -27.59 -16.66 -17.13
C LYS A 266 -27.13 -15.87 -18.35
#